data_AF-A0A7C5RH91-F1
#
_entry.id   AF-A0A7C5RH91-F1
#
_cell.length_a   1.000
_cell.length_b   1.000
_cell.length_c   1.000
_cell.angle_alpha   90.00
_cell.angle_beta   90.00
_cell.angle_gamma   90.00
#
_symmetry.space_group_name_H-M   'P 1'
#
loop_
_entity.id
_entity.type
_entity.pdbx_description
1 polymer ?
#
loop_
_entity_poly.entity_id
_entity_poly.type
_entity_poly.pdbx_seq_one_letter_code
_entity_poly.pdbx_strand_id
1 'polypeptide(L)'
;MAHAYVPGLKVLSRTVIRKERKLPIEGEVLVEKHSYVKANDVVARALLPGPVDIINAANKLGIDPQELSLFLLKKEGDRVNEGEVIVKYSSFFGLFKQEIKSSVTGFVESISLATGQIILRKDPTPIEVVAFIDGIIEDIIPKNGVIVKTYGTYIQGIFGVGKEKIGKLKVIVDKNSDDLIDLSLLDTVEKGDILVGGSYISKQFIDKAIEKGVIGIIVGGIDAETLKEILGYEIGVAVTGTEDIPITFIITEGFGKINMAEKTFKLLKSSNGRDVSISGATQIRAGVIRPEIIIPYLEEIQSIKDIDQEPISTVLEKGAYVRIIREPYFGKIAIITDLIEEPYSIPTESKVRVAKIKLLDTGEELIYPRANIEIIEEK
;
A
#
# COMPACT_ATOMS: atom_id res chain seq x y z
N MET A 1 18.17 -19.38 6.13
CA MET A 1 18.99 -18.15 6.17
C MET A 1 18.26 -17.15 7.04
N ALA A 2 18.92 -16.59 8.05
CA ALA A 2 18.31 -15.58 8.90
C ALA A 2 18.45 -14.22 8.20
N HIS A 3 17.34 -13.67 7.70
CA HIS A 3 17.29 -12.28 7.27
C HIS A 3 17.48 -11.39 8.51
N ALA A 4 18.46 -10.48 8.47
CA ALA A 4 18.64 -9.52 9.53
C ALA A 4 17.45 -8.55 9.54
N TYR A 5 16.79 -8.45 10.70
CA TYR A 5 15.78 -7.44 10.96
C TYR A 5 16.47 -6.07 11.07
N VAL A 6 16.15 -5.13 10.18
CA VAL A 6 16.68 -3.76 10.18
C VAL A 6 15.79 -2.90 11.08
N PRO A 7 16.24 -2.47 12.28
CA PRO A 7 15.49 -1.56 13.11
C PRO A 7 15.74 -0.13 12.62
N GLY A 8 14.89 0.38 11.73
CA GLY A 8 14.94 1.77 11.26
C GLY A 8 13.95 2.06 10.13
N LEU A 9 13.44 3.30 10.06
CA LEU A 9 12.68 3.78 8.91
C LEU A 9 13.64 4.07 7.75
N LYS A 10 13.29 3.63 6.54
CA LYS A 10 14.09 3.93 5.35
C LYS A 10 13.89 5.37 4.89
N VAL A 11 14.98 6.11 4.70
CA VAL A 11 14.99 7.46 4.09
C VAL A 11 16.13 7.49 3.06
N LEU A 12 15.79 7.11 1.83
CA LEU A 12 16.70 6.92 0.70
C LEU A 12 16.39 7.97 -0.37
N SER A 13 17.37 8.81 -0.71
CA SER A 13 17.20 9.89 -1.69
C SER A 13 17.17 9.40 -3.14
N ARG A 14 17.87 8.30 -3.39
CA ARG A 14 17.98 7.57 -4.63
C ARG A 14 17.98 6.10 -4.23
N THR A 15 17.32 5.26 -5.00
CA THR A 15 17.28 3.80 -4.83
C THR A 15 16.37 3.22 -5.92
N VAL A 16 16.60 1.96 -6.25
CA VAL A 16 15.69 1.18 -7.11
C VAL A 16 14.54 0.67 -6.24
N ILE A 17 13.31 1.02 -6.63
CA ILE A 17 12.09 0.68 -5.91
C ILE A 17 11.30 -0.30 -6.77
N ARG A 18 10.87 -1.40 -6.16
CA ARG A 18 10.01 -2.41 -6.79
C ARG A 18 8.68 -2.46 -6.07
N LYS A 19 7.59 -2.27 -6.82
CA LYS A 19 6.22 -2.39 -6.31
C LYS A 19 5.51 -3.52 -7.01
N GLU A 20 5.17 -4.52 -6.21
CA GLU A 20 4.30 -5.59 -6.65
C GLU A 20 2.86 -5.08 -6.68
N ARG A 21 2.20 -5.24 -7.82
CA ARG A 21 0.83 -4.81 -8.08
C ARG A 21 0.01 -6.03 -8.44
N LYS A 22 -0.71 -6.60 -7.45
CA LYS A 22 -1.46 -7.86 -7.59
C LYS A 22 -2.96 -7.69 -7.40
N LEU A 23 -3.71 -8.39 -8.23
CA LEU A 23 -5.13 -8.65 -8.08
C LEU A 23 -5.36 -9.64 -6.91
N PRO A 24 -6.48 -9.50 -6.18
CA PRO A 24 -6.87 -10.44 -5.13
C PRO A 24 -7.39 -11.79 -5.67
N ILE A 25 -7.69 -11.87 -6.97
CA ILE A 25 -8.16 -13.06 -7.67
C ILE A 25 -7.49 -13.16 -9.05
N GLU A 26 -7.59 -14.31 -9.72
CA GLU A 26 -7.16 -14.44 -11.11
C GLU A 26 -7.94 -13.48 -12.02
N GLY A 27 -7.23 -12.87 -12.96
CA GLY A 27 -7.75 -11.94 -13.96
C GLY A 27 -6.79 -11.80 -15.14
N GLU A 28 -6.75 -10.59 -15.69
CA GLU A 28 -5.98 -10.24 -16.88
C GLU A 28 -4.93 -9.18 -16.55
N VAL A 29 -3.73 -9.35 -17.09
CA VAL A 29 -2.66 -8.34 -17.05
C VAL A 29 -2.72 -7.55 -18.35
N LEU A 30 -2.82 -6.23 -18.26
CA LEU A 30 -3.11 -5.33 -19.38
C LEU A 30 -1.86 -4.69 -20.02
N VAL A 31 -0.69 -4.99 -19.47
CA VAL A 31 0.59 -4.41 -19.87
C VAL A 31 1.63 -5.49 -20.15
N GLU A 32 2.64 -5.15 -20.94
CA GLU A 32 3.71 -6.06 -21.33
C GLU A 32 4.97 -5.82 -20.49
N LYS A 33 5.80 -6.86 -20.37
CA LYS A 33 7.12 -6.74 -19.74
C LYS A 33 7.95 -5.68 -20.48
N HIS A 34 8.75 -4.91 -19.76
CA HIS A 34 9.57 -3.80 -20.25
C HIS A 34 8.81 -2.56 -20.75
N SER A 35 7.46 -2.54 -20.67
CA SER A 35 6.68 -1.34 -20.98
C SER A 35 6.85 -0.26 -19.91
N TYR A 36 6.76 1.01 -20.33
CA TYR A 36 6.67 2.14 -19.41
C TYR A 36 5.22 2.34 -18.99
N VAL A 37 5.00 2.64 -17.71
CA VAL A 37 3.68 2.91 -17.14
C VAL A 37 3.72 4.18 -16.29
N LYS A 38 2.61 4.91 -16.30
CA LYS A 38 2.30 5.98 -15.35
C LYS A 38 1.65 5.40 -14.10
N ALA A 39 1.81 6.09 -12.97
CA ALA A 39 1.30 5.65 -11.67
C ALA A 39 -0.20 5.34 -11.69
N ASN A 40 -0.99 6.07 -12.49
CA ASN A 40 -2.44 5.89 -12.62
C ASN A 40 -2.84 4.88 -13.72
N ASP A 41 -1.91 4.31 -14.48
CA ASP A 41 -2.23 3.34 -15.52
C ASP A 41 -2.73 2.03 -14.86
N VAL A 42 -3.83 1.49 -15.39
CA VAL A 42 -4.35 0.18 -14.98
C VAL A 42 -3.44 -0.90 -15.56
N VAL A 43 -2.80 -1.67 -14.68
CA VAL A 43 -1.85 -2.73 -15.07
C VAL A 43 -2.49 -4.11 -15.06
N ALA A 44 -3.55 -4.31 -14.28
CA ALA A 44 -4.28 -5.56 -14.22
C ALA A 44 -5.75 -5.34 -13.84
N ARG A 45 -6.64 -6.21 -14.32
CA ARG A 45 -8.08 -6.17 -14.06
C ARG A 45 -8.64 -7.57 -13.81
N ALA A 46 -9.59 -7.69 -12.90
CA ALA A 46 -10.40 -8.90 -12.74
C ALA A 46 -11.88 -8.57 -12.55
N LEU A 47 -12.73 -9.59 -12.62
CA LEU A 47 -14.16 -9.49 -12.31
C LEU A 47 -14.41 -10.19 -10.97
N LEU A 48 -14.63 -9.41 -9.91
CA LEU A 48 -14.97 -9.95 -8.60
C LEU A 48 -16.38 -10.56 -8.67
N PRO A 49 -16.56 -11.85 -8.32
CA PRO A 49 -17.89 -12.46 -8.34
C PRO A 49 -18.85 -11.68 -7.44
N GLY A 50 -20.03 -11.36 -7.97
CA GLY A 50 -21.06 -10.68 -7.19
C GLY A 50 -21.51 -11.55 -6.01
N PRO A 51 -21.97 -10.93 -4.90
CA PRO A 51 -22.50 -11.67 -3.76
C PRO A 51 -23.73 -12.47 -4.19
N VAL A 52 -23.98 -13.53 -3.44
CA VAL A 52 -25.09 -14.44 -3.66
C VAL A 52 -26.25 -14.05 -2.75
N ASP A 53 -27.47 -14.09 -3.27
CA ASP A 53 -28.69 -14.02 -2.48
C ASP A 53 -29.49 -15.32 -2.64
N ILE A 54 -30.03 -15.81 -1.52
CA ILE A 54 -30.71 -17.11 -1.45
C ILE A 54 -32.17 -16.86 -1.11
N ILE A 55 -33.06 -17.20 -2.05
CA ILE A 55 -34.50 -17.10 -1.86
C ILE A 55 -35.06 -18.49 -1.59
N ASN A 56 -35.61 -18.70 -0.39
CA ASN A 56 -36.38 -19.92 -0.08
C ASN A 56 -37.78 -19.82 -0.71
N ALA A 57 -37.88 -20.18 -1.99
CA ALA A 57 -39.09 -20.03 -2.79
C ALA A 57 -40.19 -21.01 -2.37
N ALA A 58 -39.85 -22.28 -2.10
CA ALA A 58 -40.83 -23.26 -1.65
C ALA A 58 -41.47 -22.87 -0.30
N ASN A 59 -40.67 -22.41 0.66
CA ASN A 59 -41.20 -21.94 1.94
C ASN A 59 -42.07 -20.69 1.79
N LYS A 60 -41.66 -19.73 0.95
CA LYS A 60 -42.47 -18.53 0.67
C LYS A 60 -43.82 -18.87 0.02
N LEU A 61 -43.86 -19.88 -0.85
CA LEU A 61 -45.07 -20.29 -1.57
C LEU A 61 -45.91 -21.34 -0.81
N GLY A 62 -45.34 -22.00 0.20
CA GLY A 62 -46.00 -23.08 0.93
C GLY A 62 -46.20 -24.37 0.10
N ILE A 63 -45.26 -24.68 -0.79
CA ILE A 63 -45.31 -25.84 -1.70
C ILE A 63 -44.20 -26.85 -1.37
N ASP A 64 -44.32 -28.08 -1.91
CA ASP A 64 -43.22 -29.03 -1.86
C ASP A 64 -42.04 -28.52 -2.73
N PRO A 65 -40.78 -28.61 -2.27
CA PRO A 65 -39.60 -28.23 -3.05
C PRO A 65 -39.57 -28.73 -4.50
N GLN A 66 -40.07 -29.95 -4.75
CA GLN A 66 -40.10 -30.56 -6.08
C GLN A 66 -41.11 -29.89 -7.01
N GLU A 67 -42.18 -29.31 -6.47
CA GLU A 67 -43.21 -28.61 -7.25
C GLU A 67 -42.73 -27.23 -7.75
N LEU A 68 -41.63 -26.70 -7.19
CA LEU A 68 -41.09 -25.39 -7.56
C LEU A 68 -40.84 -25.29 -9.07
N SER A 69 -40.42 -26.38 -9.72
CA SER A 69 -40.14 -26.39 -11.16
C SER A 69 -41.32 -26.02 -12.04
N LEU A 70 -42.56 -26.17 -11.54
CA LEU A 70 -43.79 -25.86 -12.28
C LEU A 70 -44.08 -24.36 -12.34
N PHE A 71 -43.48 -23.56 -11.45
CA PHE A 71 -43.82 -22.15 -11.26
C PHE A 71 -42.67 -21.19 -11.62
N LEU A 72 -41.50 -21.71 -11.96
CA LEU A 72 -40.33 -20.93 -12.36
C LEU A 72 -40.56 -20.21 -13.69
N LEU A 73 -40.22 -18.92 -13.73
CA LEU A 73 -40.18 -18.12 -14.95
C LEU A 73 -38.76 -17.98 -15.52
N LYS A 74 -37.76 -18.46 -14.79
CA LYS A 74 -36.33 -18.39 -15.11
C LYS A 74 -35.67 -19.73 -14.82
N LYS A 75 -34.67 -20.08 -15.63
CA LYS A 75 -33.79 -21.24 -15.43
C LYS A 75 -32.41 -20.79 -14.98
N GLU A 76 -31.61 -21.74 -14.52
CA GLU A 76 -30.18 -21.53 -14.24
C GLU A 76 -29.48 -20.90 -15.46
N GLY A 77 -28.65 -19.89 -15.20
CA GLY A 77 -27.97 -19.08 -16.20
C GLY A 77 -28.76 -17.89 -16.75
N ASP A 78 -30.08 -17.79 -16.50
CA ASP A 78 -30.87 -16.68 -17.02
C ASP A 78 -30.57 -15.36 -16.28
N ARG A 79 -30.54 -14.25 -17.03
CA ARG A 79 -30.45 -12.90 -16.49
C ARG A 79 -31.73 -12.51 -15.75
N VAL A 80 -31.56 -11.79 -14.64
CA VAL A 80 -32.63 -11.21 -13.85
C VAL A 80 -32.28 -9.77 -13.47
N ASN A 81 -33.29 -8.90 -13.43
CA ASN A 81 -33.18 -7.56 -12.87
C ASN A 81 -33.83 -7.49 -11.49
N GLU A 82 -33.36 -6.59 -10.64
CA GLU A 82 -34.02 -6.35 -9.34
C GLU A 82 -35.50 -5.99 -9.55
N GLY A 83 -36.38 -6.67 -8.80
CA GLY A 83 -37.84 -6.51 -8.91
C GLY A 83 -38.50 -7.33 -10.02
N GLU A 84 -37.74 -8.01 -10.89
CA GLU A 84 -38.27 -8.88 -11.94
C GLU A 84 -38.92 -10.13 -11.33
N VAL A 85 -40.11 -10.52 -11.81
CA VAL A 85 -40.78 -11.74 -11.31
C VAL A 85 -40.06 -12.98 -11.84
N ILE A 86 -39.59 -13.83 -10.92
CA ILE A 86 -38.83 -15.05 -11.22
C ILE A 86 -39.62 -16.33 -10.92
N VAL A 87 -40.67 -16.25 -10.08
CA VAL A 87 -41.60 -17.34 -9.82
C VAL A 87 -43.02 -16.78 -9.83
N LYS A 88 -43.94 -17.51 -10.47
CA LYS A 88 -45.36 -17.17 -10.47
C LYS A 88 -46.21 -18.38 -10.12
N TYR A 89 -46.76 -18.35 -8.92
CA TYR A 89 -47.65 -19.37 -8.40
C TYR A 89 -49.11 -18.94 -8.56
N SER A 90 -49.95 -19.88 -9.00
CA SER A 90 -51.40 -19.68 -9.12
C SER A 90 -52.13 -20.93 -8.63
N SER A 91 -53.05 -20.78 -7.69
CA SER A 91 -53.86 -21.87 -7.13
C SER A 91 -55.36 -21.53 -7.10
N PHE A 92 -56.19 -22.54 -6.83
CA PHE A 92 -57.66 -22.41 -6.70
C PHE A 92 -58.32 -21.68 -7.89
N PHE A 93 -58.21 -22.25 -9.09
CA PHE A 93 -58.74 -21.64 -10.33
C PHE A 93 -58.31 -20.17 -10.57
N GLY A 94 -57.12 -19.78 -10.06
CA GLY A 94 -56.55 -18.45 -10.26
C GLY A 94 -56.96 -17.40 -9.21
N LEU A 95 -57.67 -17.80 -8.15
CA LEU A 95 -58.07 -16.93 -7.04
C LEU A 95 -56.88 -16.48 -6.18
N PHE A 96 -55.84 -17.30 -6.05
CA PHE A 96 -54.63 -16.96 -5.31
C PHE A 96 -53.43 -16.91 -6.24
N LYS A 97 -52.82 -15.74 -6.33
CA LYS A 97 -51.58 -15.51 -7.09
C LYS A 97 -50.50 -15.02 -6.14
N GLN A 98 -49.35 -15.67 -6.18
CA GLN A 98 -48.15 -15.21 -5.50
C GLN A 98 -47.02 -15.07 -6.51
N GLU A 99 -46.25 -14.01 -6.36
CA GLU A 99 -45.10 -13.71 -7.21
C GLU A 99 -43.88 -13.54 -6.33
N ILE A 100 -42.80 -14.24 -6.70
CA ILE A 100 -41.48 -14.00 -6.11
C ILE A 100 -40.70 -13.18 -7.13
N LYS A 101 -40.17 -12.06 -6.66
CA LYS A 101 -39.33 -11.17 -7.43
C LYS A 101 -37.86 -11.40 -7.10
N SER A 102 -37.01 -11.18 -8.09
CA SER A 102 -35.57 -11.09 -7.88
C SER A 102 -35.27 -9.93 -6.94
N SER A 103 -34.41 -10.18 -5.97
CA SER A 103 -33.85 -9.17 -5.05
C SER A 103 -32.59 -8.50 -5.60
N VAL A 104 -32.12 -8.93 -6.78
CA VAL A 104 -30.85 -8.49 -7.35
C VAL A 104 -30.92 -8.32 -8.86
N THR A 105 -30.02 -7.50 -9.40
CA THR A 105 -29.66 -7.53 -10.83
C THR A 105 -28.44 -8.43 -11.02
N GLY A 106 -28.57 -9.43 -11.88
CA GLY A 106 -27.60 -10.50 -12.01
C GLY A 106 -28.13 -11.68 -12.84
N PHE A 107 -27.94 -12.90 -12.32
CA PHE A 107 -28.44 -14.11 -12.96
C PHE A 107 -28.82 -15.19 -11.94
N VAL A 108 -29.62 -16.16 -12.39
CA VAL A 108 -29.94 -17.35 -11.59
C VAL A 108 -28.72 -18.28 -11.60
N GLU A 109 -28.05 -18.41 -10.46
CA GLU A 109 -26.87 -19.27 -10.35
C GLU A 109 -27.25 -20.74 -10.25
N SER A 110 -28.22 -21.07 -9.40
CA SER A 110 -28.71 -22.44 -9.27
C SER A 110 -30.12 -22.49 -8.67
N ILE A 111 -30.84 -23.57 -8.94
CA ILE A 111 -32.18 -23.84 -8.42
C ILE A 111 -32.17 -25.23 -7.78
N SER A 112 -32.26 -25.28 -6.45
CA SER A 112 -32.29 -26.55 -5.72
C SER A 112 -33.73 -27.03 -5.54
N LEU A 113 -34.10 -28.08 -6.27
CA LEU A 113 -35.40 -28.76 -6.10
C LEU A 113 -35.46 -29.63 -4.83
N ALA A 114 -34.33 -29.91 -4.20
CA ALA A 114 -34.28 -30.63 -2.93
C ALA A 114 -34.65 -29.71 -1.74
N THR A 115 -34.23 -28.44 -1.79
CA THR A 115 -34.48 -27.46 -0.72
C THR A 115 -35.51 -26.40 -1.09
N GLY A 116 -35.91 -26.31 -2.36
CA GLY A 116 -36.85 -25.32 -2.87
C GLY A 116 -36.27 -23.91 -2.89
N GLN A 117 -34.94 -23.80 -3.02
CA GLN A 117 -34.21 -22.54 -2.99
C GLN A 117 -33.77 -22.11 -4.38
N ILE A 118 -33.88 -20.80 -4.64
CA ILE A 118 -33.34 -20.16 -5.83
C ILE A 118 -32.16 -19.31 -5.37
N ILE A 119 -30.99 -19.58 -5.96
CA ILE A 119 -29.75 -18.87 -5.69
C ILE A 119 -29.54 -17.87 -6.82
N LEU A 120 -29.50 -16.59 -6.47
CA LEU A 120 -29.27 -15.49 -7.41
C LEU A 120 -27.88 -14.92 -7.17
N ARG A 121 -27.10 -14.73 -8.23
CA ARG A 121 -25.78 -14.10 -8.15
C ARG A 121 -25.86 -12.70 -8.75
N LYS A 122 -25.44 -11.68 -7.99
CA LYS A 122 -25.31 -10.32 -8.51
C LYS A 122 -24.30 -10.26 -9.65
N ASP A 123 -24.45 -9.26 -10.53
CA ASP A 123 -23.44 -8.99 -11.55
C ASP A 123 -22.05 -8.82 -10.93
N PRO A 124 -21.00 -9.39 -11.56
CA PRO A 124 -19.64 -9.22 -11.07
C PRO A 124 -19.20 -7.77 -11.18
N THR A 125 -18.36 -7.33 -10.24
CA THR A 125 -17.81 -5.96 -10.24
C THR A 125 -16.38 -5.96 -10.75
N PRO A 126 -16.01 -5.06 -11.68
CA PRO A 126 -14.63 -4.95 -12.12
C PRO A 126 -13.77 -4.43 -10.97
N ILE A 127 -12.62 -5.04 -10.80
CA ILE A 127 -11.55 -4.57 -9.91
C ILE A 127 -10.32 -4.30 -10.76
N GLU A 128 -9.68 -3.18 -10.48
CA GLU A 128 -8.51 -2.70 -11.22
C GLU A 128 -7.37 -2.43 -10.25
N VAL A 129 -6.17 -2.77 -10.68
CA VAL A 129 -4.94 -2.44 -9.97
C VAL A 129 -4.16 -1.49 -10.87
N VAL A 130 -3.83 -0.32 -10.34
CA VAL A 130 -2.97 0.65 -11.00
C VAL A 130 -1.49 0.38 -10.72
N ALA A 131 -0.60 0.90 -11.57
CA ALA A 131 0.85 0.78 -11.42
C ALA A 131 1.35 1.35 -10.07
N PHE A 132 0.63 2.33 -9.52
CA PHE A 132 0.91 3.07 -8.29
C PHE A 132 2.13 3.98 -8.37
N ILE A 133 3.14 3.66 -9.17
CA ILE A 133 4.35 4.46 -9.38
C ILE A 133 4.65 4.56 -10.87
N ASP A 134 5.17 5.69 -11.31
CA ASP A 134 5.75 5.80 -12.66
C ASP A 134 6.99 4.91 -12.75
N GLY A 135 7.07 4.07 -13.77
CA GLY A 135 8.13 3.07 -13.85
C GLY A 135 8.12 2.23 -15.13
N ILE A 136 8.90 1.15 -15.09
CA ILE A 136 8.96 0.11 -16.11
C ILE A 136 8.43 -1.18 -15.51
N ILE A 137 7.66 -1.95 -16.29
CA ILE A 137 7.27 -3.31 -15.91
C ILE A 137 8.50 -4.21 -15.94
N GLU A 138 9.01 -4.57 -14.77
CA GLU A 138 10.15 -5.48 -14.63
C GLU A 138 9.74 -6.92 -14.87
N ASP A 139 8.58 -7.33 -14.35
CA ASP A 139 8.06 -8.68 -14.55
C ASP A 139 6.55 -8.76 -14.54
N ILE A 140 6.03 -9.82 -15.17
CA ILE A 140 4.61 -10.17 -15.21
C ILE A 140 4.36 -11.31 -14.25
N ILE A 141 3.34 -11.17 -13.41
CA ILE A 141 2.83 -12.24 -12.56
C ILE A 141 1.60 -12.81 -13.29
N PRO A 142 1.70 -13.98 -13.94
CA PRO A 142 0.66 -14.49 -14.82
C PRO A 142 -0.72 -14.47 -14.15
N LYS A 143 -1.71 -13.89 -14.85
CA LYS A 143 -3.11 -13.72 -14.41
C LYS A 143 -3.34 -12.94 -13.11
N ASN A 144 -2.30 -12.45 -12.44
CA ASN A 144 -2.45 -11.82 -11.12
C ASN A 144 -1.93 -10.40 -11.10
N GLY A 145 -0.95 -10.01 -11.91
CA GLY A 145 -0.41 -8.65 -11.81
C GLY A 145 0.97 -8.46 -12.40
N VAL A 146 1.69 -7.47 -11.86
CA VAL A 146 3.01 -7.05 -12.35
C VAL A 146 3.94 -6.62 -11.22
N ILE A 147 5.23 -6.56 -11.51
CA ILE A 147 6.24 -5.86 -10.71
C ILE A 147 6.62 -4.59 -11.46
N VAL A 148 6.31 -3.43 -10.87
CA VAL A 148 6.71 -2.13 -11.39
C VAL A 148 8.03 -1.72 -10.74
N LYS A 149 9.03 -1.44 -11.56
CA LYS A 149 10.35 -0.97 -11.14
C LYS A 149 10.50 0.52 -11.45
N THR A 150 10.97 1.27 -10.48
CA THR A 150 11.30 2.70 -10.65
C THR A 150 12.60 3.03 -9.93
N TYR A 151 13.10 4.25 -10.16
CA TYR A 151 14.23 4.81 -9.44
C TYR A 151 13.83 6.18 -8.93
N GLY A 152 14.12 6.45 -7.66
CA GLY A 152 13.70 7.70 -7.04
C GLY A 152 13.92 7.72 -5.54
N THR A 153 13.26 8.68 -4.90
CA THR A 153 13.23 8.78 -3.44
C THR A 153 12.27 7.76 -2.84
N TYR A 154 12.72 7.08 -1.78
CA TYR A 154 11.91 6.20 -0.94
C TYR A 154 12.00 6.62 0.53
N ILE A 155 10.87 7.00 1.12
CA ILE A 155 10.78 7.42 2.53
C ILE A 155 9.70 6.59 3.21
N GLN A 156 9.98 6.09 4.42
CA GLN A 156 9.00 5.46 5.28
C GLN A 156 8.62 6.37 6.45
N GLY A 157 7.33 6.44 6.74
CA GLY A 157 6.82 7.05 7.97
C GLY A 157 6.74 6.02 9.11
N ILE A 158 6.62 6.51 10.34
CA ILE A 158 6.41 5.66 11.52
C ILE A 158 5.00 5.06 11.51
N PHE A 159 4.02 5.85 11.07
CA PHE A 159 2.60 5.53 11.12
C PHE A 159 1.82 6.28 10.03
N GLY A 160 0.77 5.66 9.50
CA GLY A 160 -0.08 6.26 8.49
C GLY A 160 -1.47 5.67 8.51
N VAL A 161 -2.39 6.34 7.83
CA VAL A 161 -3.77 5.86 7.60
C VAL A 161 -4.26 6.32 6.23
N GLY A 162 -5.24 5.62 5.70
CA GLY A 162 -5.84 5.92 4.40
C GLY A 162 -5.17 5.18 3.25
N LYS A 163 -5.96 5.03 2.19
CA LYS A 163 -5.61 4.26 0.99
C LYS A 163 -4.43 4.88 0.22
N GLU A 164 -3.95 4.17 -0.78
CA GLU A 164 -2.96 4.69 -1.72
C GLU A 164 -3.48 5.96 -2.43
N LYS A 165 -2.60 6.96 -2.60
CA LYS A 165 -2.88 8.20 -3.35
C LYS A 165 -1.71 8.57 -4.24
N ILE A 166 -2.03 9.15 -5.39
CA ILE A 166 -1.07 9.66 -6.36
C ILE A 166 -1.44 11.13 -6.60
N GLY A 167 -0.49 12.04 -6.42
CA GLY A 167 -0.74 13.47 -6.52
C GLY A 167 0.53 14.28 -6.68
N LYS A 168 0.42 15.61 -6.54
CA LYS A 168 1.56 16.52 -6.56
C LYS A 168 2.05 16.82 -5.16
N LEU A 169 3.34 16.67 -4.93
CA LEU A 169 3.95 17.02 -3.65
C LEU A 169 4.00 18.54 -3.51
N LYS A 170 3.41 19.08 -2.45
CA LYS A 170 3.41 20.52 -2.16
C LYS A 170 3.94 20.77 -0.76
N VAL A 171 5.15 21.33 -0.68
CA VAL A 171 5.72 21.80 0.59
C VAL A 171 5.21 23.20 0.87
N ILE A 172 4.50 23.34 2.00
CA ILE A 172 3.76 24.57 2.35
C ILE A 172 4.33 25.29 3.56
N VAL A 173 5.49 24.85 4.05
CA VAL A 173 6.22 25.47 5.16
C VAL A 173 7.71 25.62 4.85
N ASP A 174 8.39 26.50 5.58
CA ASP A 174 9.79 26.79 5.32
C ASP A 174 10.75 25.90 6.12
N LYS A 175 10.39 25.55 7.36
CA LYS A 175 11.23 24.80 8.30
C LYS A 175 10.54 23.51 8.75
N ASN A 176 11.34 22.52 9.12
CA ASN A 176 10.86 21.27 9.69
C ASN A 176 10.21 21.42 11.08
N SER A 177 10.36 22.59 11.70
CA SER A 177 9.75 22.96 12.98
C SER A 177 8.41 23.69 12.84
N ASP A 178 8.00 24.03 11.62
CA ASP A 178 6.79 24.83 11.40
C ASP A 178 5.53 23.95 11.52
N ASP A 179 4.52 24.50 12.20
CA ASP A 179 3.24 23.83 12.40
C ASP A 179 2.23 24.23 11.32
N LEU A 180 1.34 23.30 10.97
CA LEU A 180 0.19 23.51 10.10
C LEU A 180 -1.03 23.92 10.93
N ILE A 181 -1.03 25.21 11.30
CA ILE A 181 -2.10 25.86 12.08
C ILE A 181 -2.66 27.06 11.31
N ASP A 182 -1.81 27.84 10.66
CA ASP A 182 -2.23 28.99 9.86
C ASP A 182 -2.89 28.53 8.55
N LEU A 183 -4.18 28.84 8.39
CA LEU A 183 -4.96 28.47 7.22
C LEU A 183 -4.54 29.23 5.95
N SER A 184 -3.82 30.35 6.06
CA SER A 184 -3.31 31.10 4.90
C SER A 184 -2.32 30.26 4.05
N LEU A 185 -1.66 29.27 4.66
CA LEU A 185 -0.78 28.33 3.96
C LEU A 185 -1.52 27.52 2.87
N LEU A 186 -2.85 27.43 2.96
CA LEU A 186 -3.68 26.73 1.99
C LEU A 186 -4.08 27.58 0.77
N ASP A 187 -3.70 28.87 0.71
CA ASP A 187 -4.11 29.77 -0.38
C ASP A 187 -3.55 29.34 -1.74
N THR A 188 -2.38 28.70 -1.76
CA THR A 188 -1.70 28.24 -2.98
C THR A 188 -1.87 26.73 -3.25
N VAL A 189 -2.75 26.08 -2.48
CA VAL A 189 -3.02 24.63 -2.57
C VAL A 189 -4.11 24.34 -3.59
N GLU A 190 -3.85 23.34 -4.42
CA GLU A 190 -4.76 22.88 -5.47
C GLU A 190 -5.38 21.51 -5.12
N LYS A 191 -6.50 21.20 -5.77
CA LYS A 191 -7.16 19.90 -5.61
C LYS A 191 -6.24 18.79 -6.12
N GLY A 192 -6.05 17.74 -5.32
CA GLY A 192 -5.15 16.63 -5.64
C GLY A 192 -3.72 16.79 -5.12
N ASP A 193 -3.41 17.90 -4.45
CA ASP A 193 -2.11 18.07 -3.79
C ASP A 193 -1.95 17.10 -2.60
N ILE A 194 -0.70 16.73 -2.36
CA ILE A 194 -0.22 16.02 -1.18
C ILE A 194 0.69 17.00 -0.43
N LEU A 195 0.23 17.46 0.72
CA LEU A 195 0.89 18.52 1.49
C LEU A 195 2.02 17.97 2.35
N VAL A 196 3.09 18.73 2.48
CA VAL A 196 4.18 18.48 3.43
C VAL A 196 4.23 19.61 4.45
N GLY A 197 4.03 19.24 5.72
CA GLY A 197 4.27 20.09 6.88
C GLY A 197 5.61 19.79 7.54
N GLY A 198 5.95 20.56 8.57
CA GLY A 198 7.18 20.38 9.35
C GLY A 198 6.94 19.53 10.58
N SER A 199 6.33 20.13 11.60
CA SER A 199 6.24 19.53 12.93
C SER A 199 4.86 18.97 13.24
N TYR A 200 3.86 19.84 13.39
CA TYR A 200 2.54 19.44 13.87
C TYR A 200 1.44 19.89 12.91
N ILE A 201 0.26 19.26 12.99
CA ILE A 201 -0.94 19.67 12.26
C ILE A 201 -2.16 19.69 13.16
N SER A 202 -2.93 20.77 13.06
CA SER A 202 -4.19 20.93 13.80
C SER A 202 -5.39 20.34 13.04
N LYS A 203 -6.43 19.93 13.78
CA LYS A 203 -7.70 19.47 13.18
C LYS A 203 -8.32 20.50 12.24
N GLN A 204 -8.36 21.77 12.64
CA GLN A 204 -8.95 22.84 11.83
C GLN A 204 -8.25 22.97 10.47
N PHE A 205 -6.93 22.81 10.45
CA PHE A 205 -6.16 22.80 9.20
C PHE A 205 -6.51 21.59 8.33
N ILE A 206 -6.64 20.40 8.93
CA ILE A 206 -7.03 19.16 8.23
C ILE A 206 -8.40 19.31 7.58
N ASP A 207 -9.40 19.74 8.35
CA ASP A 207 -10.77 19.94 7.85
C ASP A 207 -10.75 20.88 6.63
N LYS A 208 -9.99 21.98 6.71
CA LYS A 208 -9.87 22.93 5.60
C LYS A 208 -9.11 22.39 4.39
N ALA A 209 -8.09 21.58 4.62
CA ALA A 209 -7.35 20.90 3.56
C ALA A 209 -8.26 19.91 2.80
N ILE A 210 -9.08 19.13 3.53
CA ILE A 210 -10.07 18.21 2.94
C ILE A 210 -11.09 18.99 2.09
N GLU A 211 -11.61 20.12 2.57
CA GLU A 211 -12.54 20.98 1.80
C GLU A 211 -11.93 21.46 0.48
N LYS A 212 -10.62 21.75 0.45
CA LYS A 212 -9.89 22.15 -0.76
C LYS A 212 -9.56 20.98 -1.70
N GLY A 213 -9.86 19.75 -1.29
CA GLY A 213 -9.61 18.55 -2.08
C GLY A 213 -8.15 18.07 -2.03
N VAL A 214 -7.44 18.36 -0.94
CA VAL A 214 -6.14 17.75 -0.62
C VAL A 214 -6.36 16.25 -0.41
N ILE A 215 -5.49 15.44 -1.01
CA ILE A 215 -5.62 13.98 -0.97
C ILE A 215 -4.60 13.31 -0.06
N GLY A 216 -3.56 14.02 0.38
CA GLY A 216 -2.61 13.49 1.35
C GLY A 216 -1.89 14.55 2.18
N ILE A 217 -1.42 14.16 3.37
CA ILE A 217 -0.65 15.00 4.29
C ILE A 217 0.53 14.19 4.85
N ILE A 218 1.72 14.76 4.74
CA ILE A 218 2.96 14.25 5.32
C ILE A 218 3.41 15.24 6.41
N VAL A 219 3.57 14.77 7.65
CA VAL A 219 3.88 15.65 8.80
C VAL A 219 4.77 14.94 9.82
N GLY A 220 5.48 15.70 10.66
CA GLY A 220 6.26 15.19 11.79
C GLY A 220 5.41 14.40 12.80
N GLY A 221 4.34 15.05 13.29
CA GLY A 221 3.40 14.47 14.22
C GLY A 221 1.99 15.07 14.20
N ILE A 222 1.08 14.36 14.86
CA ILE A 222 -0.35 14.66 15.00
C ILE A 222 -0.86 14.08 16.31
N ASP A 223 -1.86 14.70 16.93
CA ASP A 223 -2.49 14.13 18.12
C ASP A 223 -3.32 12.89 17.79
N ALA A 224 -3.22 11.87 18.65
CA ALA A 224 -3.99 10.63 18.49
C ALA A 224 -5.51 10.89 18.52
N GLU A 225 -5.96 11.85 19.34
CA GLU A 225 -7.37 12.24 19.42
C GLU A 225 -7.85 12.88 18.12
N THR A 226 -7.05 13.75 17.50
CA THR A 226 -7.38 14.33 16.19
C THR A 226 -7.54 13.23 15.13
N LEU A 227 -6.65 12.25 15.12
CA LEU A 227 -6.74 11.14 14.19
C LEU A 227 -7.98 10.27 14.42
N LYS A 228 -8.32 10.00 15.70
CA LYS A 228 -9.53 9.27 16.10
C LYS A 228 -10.79 10.01 15.64
N GLU A 229 -10.85 11.32 15.79
CA GLU A 229 -11.98 12.14 15.34
C GLU A 229 -12.16 12.09 13.82
N ILE A 230 -11.06 12.11 13.06
CA ILE A 230 -11.09 12.01 11.59
C ILE A 230 -11.55 10.63 11.13
N LEU A 231 -11.11 9.57 11.83
CA LEU A 231 -11.47 8.19 11.50
C LEU A 231 -12.87 7.81 11.97
N GLY A 232 -13.37 8.44 13.04
CA GLY A 232 -14.63 8.08 13.70
C GLY A 232 -14.54 6.84 14.60
N TYR A 233 -13.34 6.28 14.80
CA TYR A 233 -13.10 5.12 15.67
C TYR A 233 -11.64 5.07 16.17
N GLU A 234 -11.39 4.24 17.19
CA GLU A 234 -10.05 4.06 17.74
C GLU A 234 -9.24 3.02 16.98
N ILE A 235 -8.00 3.36 16.61
CA ILE A 235 -7.07 2.42 15.96
C ILE A 235 -6.49 1.47 17.01
N GLY A 236 -7.07 0.28 17.15
CA GLY A 236 -6.61 -0.71 18.14
C GLY A 236 -5.28 -1.39 17.79
N VAL A 237 -5.20 -2.08 16.64
CA VAL A 237 -4.09 -3.01 16.32
C VAL A 237 -3.08 -2.42 15.32
N ALA A 238 -3.20 -1.12 14.98
CA ALA A 238 -2.36 -0.45 13.99
C ALA A 238 -2.21 -1.25 12.67
N VAL A 239 -3.34 -1.76 12.17
CA VAL A 239 -3.50 -2.28 10.81
C VAL A 239 -4.35 -1.26 10.07
N THR A 240 -3.73 -0.55 9.13
CA THR A 240 -4.32 0.60 8.45
C THR A 240 -4.07 0.54 6.94
N GLY A 241 -4.62 1.49 6.19
CA GLY A 241 -4.48 1.60 4.73
C GLY A 241 -5.74 1.22 3.94
N THR A 242 -6.79 0.80 4.64
CA THR A 242 -8.09 0.43 4.04
C THR A 242 -9.22 1.37 4.47
N GLU A 243 -8.90 2.39 5.27
CA GLU A 243 -9.88 3.34 5.78
C GLU A 243 -10.57 4.09 4.65
N ASP A 244 -11.88 4.30 4.80
CA ASP A 244 -12.67 5.06 3.84
C ASP A 244 -12.70 6.54 4.20
N ILE A 245 -11.51 7.15 4.14
CA ILE A 245 -11.29 8.58 4.39
C ILE A 245 -10.83 9.28 3.10
N PRO A 246 -11.17 10.57 2.91
CA PRO A 246 -10.85 11.29 1.68
C PRO A 246 -9.34 11.56 1.51
N ILE A 247 -8.59 11.55 2.61
CA ILE A 247 -7.20 11.99 2.70
C ILE A 247 -6.32 10.90 3.33
N THR A 248 -5.08 10.79 2.87
CA THR A 248 -4.09 9.82 3.39
C THR A 248 -3.03 10.52 4.24
N PHE A 249 -2.77 10.00 5.43
CA PHE A 249 -1.77 10.56 6.34
C PHE A 249 -0.50 9.72 6.37
N ILE A 250 0.64 10.40 6.34
CA ILE A 250 1.95 9.82 6.67
C ILE A 250 2.58 10.64 7.77
N ILE A 251 2.68 10.03 8.94
CA ILE A 251 3.35 10.57 10.11
C ILE A 251 4.78 10.05 10.07
N THR A 252 5.74 10.97 10.11
CA THR A 252 7.17 10.63 10.00
C THR A 252 7.78 10.28 11.35
N GLU A 253 7.41 10.98 12.43
CA GLU A 253 8.10 10.86 13.73
C GLU A 253 7.21 10.31 14.86
N GLY A 254 5.92 10.63 14.91
CA GLY A 254 5.00 10.01 15.87
C GLY A 254 3.79 10.86 16.27
N PHE A 255 3.22 10.55 17.44
CA PHE A 255 2.04 11.26 17.95
C PHE A 255 2.45 12.47 18.82
N GLY A 256 1.69 13.56 18.70
CA GLY A 256 1.96 14.85 19.32
C GLY A 256 2.74 15.80 18.43
N LYS A 257 3.24 16.90 19.01
CA LYS A 257 4.06 17.89 18.30
C LYS A 257 5.52 17.44 18.24
N ILE A 258 5.93 16.92 17.09
CA ILE A 258 7.27 16.40 16.85
C ILE A 258 7.79 16.93 15.51
N ASN A 259 8.96 17.56 15.51
CA ASN A 259 9.57 18.07 14.29
C ASN A 259 10.00 16.92 13.38
N MET A 260 9.60 16.95 12.11
CA MET A 260 10.14 16.02 11.12
C MET A 260 11.67 16.09 11.08
N ALA A 261 12.33 14.94 10.95
CA ALA A 261 13.78 14.89 10.82
C ALA A 261 14.26 15.78 9.67
N GLU A 262 15.28 16.60 9.93
CA GLU A 262 15.82 17.58 8.99
C GLU A 262 16.18 16.94 7.63
N LYS A 263 16.72 15.71 7.64
CA LYS A 263 17.05 14.95 6.43
C LYS A 263 15.79 14.67 5.59
N THR A 264 14.73 14.17 6.22
CA THR A 264 13.46 13.85 5.56
C THR A 264 12.81 15.11 4.99
N PHE A 265 12.75 16.17 5.81
CA PHE A 265 12.17 17.45 5.38
C PHE A 265 12.92 18.05 4.19
N LYS A 266 14.26 18.07 4.21
CA LYS A 266 15.07 18.55 3.08
C LYS A 266 14.81 17.77 1.80
N LEU A 267 14.68 16.45 1.88
CA LEU A 267 14.44 15.59 0.73
C LEU A 267 13.06 15.85 0.11
N LEU A 268 12.03 15.98 0.93
CA LEU A 268 10.68 16.37 0.49
C LEU A 268 10.67 17.79 -0.09
N LYS A 269 11.36 18.74 0.55
CA LYS A 269 11.49 20.12 0.07
C LYS A 269 12.18 20.20 -1.29
N SER A 270 13.24 19.42 -1.52
CA SER A 270 13.91 19.34 -2.83
C SER A 270 13.04 18.70 -3.93
N SER A 271 11.98 17.99 -3.55
CA SER A 271 11.05 17.31 -4.45
C SER A 271 9.73 18.08 -4.64
N ASN A 272 9.63 19.30 -4.14
CA ASN A 272 8.43 20.12 -4.25
C ASN A 272 7.98 20.26 -5.71
N GLY A 273 6.69 20.09 -5.97
CA GLY A 273 6.06 20.15 -7.29
C GLY A 273 6.15 18.86 -8.11
N ARG A 274 6.88 17.83 -7.65
CA ARG A 274 6.97 16.53 -8.33
C ARG A 274 5.75 15.67 -8.05
N ASP A 275 5.46 14.76 -8.97
CA ASP A 275 4.45 13.73 -8.74
C ASP A 275 4.96 12.73 -7.68
N VAL A 276 4.08 12.32 -6.78
CA VAL A 276 4.40 11.47 -5.63
C VAL A 276 3.30 10.44 -5.43
N SER A 277 3.71 9.23 -5.06
CA SER A 277 2.83 8.15 -4.65
C SER A 277 2.99 7.91 -3.17
N ILE A 278 1.87 7.93 -2.44
CA ILE A 278 1.85 7.70 -0.99
C ILE A 278 0.95 6.53 -0.64
N SER A 279 1.34 5.77 0.38
CA SER A 279 0.49 4.76 1.00
C SER A 279 0.46 4.98 2.51
N GLY A 280 -0.73 5.11 3.09
CA GLY A 280 -0.93 5.20 4.53
C GLY A 280 -0.89 3.84 5.23
N ALA A 281 -0.72 2.74 4.51
CA ALA A 281 -0.80 1.41 5.09
C ALA A 281 0.28 1.17 6.16
N THR A 282 -0.17 0.85 7.37
CA THR A 282 0.69 0.50 8.50
C THR A 282 0.29 -0.86 9.04
N GLN A 283 1.28 -1.72 9.30
CA GLN A 283 1.08 -2.99 9.97
C GLN A 283 2.30 -3.29 10.84
N ILE A 284 2.08 -3.42 12.15
CA ILE A 284 3.17 -3.55 13.13
C ILE A 284 3.50 -5.00 13.51
N ARG A 285 2.66 -5.98 13.15
CA ARG A 285 2.81 -7.41 13.50
C ARG A 285 2.59 -8.29 12.27
N ALA A 286 3.27 -9.44 12.21
CA ALA A 286 3.19 -10.44 11.14
C ALA A 286 3.35 -9.85 9.72
N GLY A 287 4.58 -9.52 9.32
CA GLY A 287 4.85 -8.84 8.05
C GLY A 287 4.70 -7.33 8.21
N VAL A 288 5.76 -6.67 8.69
CA VAL A 288 5.74 -5.23 9.01
C VAL A 288 5.55 -4.43 7.72
N ILE A 289 4.49 -3.64 7.66
CA ILE A 289 4.22 -2.67 6.59
C ILE A 289 4.35 -1.28 7.20
N ARG A 290 5.07 -0.40 6.51
CA ARG A 290 5.20 1.00 6.88
C ARG A 290 4.54 1.86 5.82
N PRO A 291 3.96 3.00 6.22
CA PRO A 291 3.52 3.98 5.26
C PRO A 291 4.74 4.47 4.48
N GLU A 292 4.53 4.78 3.21
CA GLU A 292 5.62 5.05 2.28
C GLU A 292 5.31 6.24 1.38
N ILE A 293 6.37 6.97 1.03
CA ILE A 293 6.38 8.08 0.10
C ILE A 293 7.38 7.73 -0.99
N ILE A 294 6.92 7.70 -2.24
CA ILE A 294 7.71 7.34 -3.41
C ILE A 294 7.68 8.50 -4.39
N ILE A 295 8.85 9.04 -4.73
CA ILE A 295 8.98 10.15 -5.70
C ILE A 295 9.87 9.66 -6.84
N PRO A 296 9.29 9.25 -7.98
CA PRO A 296 10.03 8.78 -9.14
C PRO A 296 10.88 9.88 -9.78
N TYR A 297 12.08 9.52 -10.27
CA TYR A 297 12.93 10.39 -11.08
C TYR A 297 12.81 10.00 -12.56
N LEU A 298 11.74 10.46 -13.21
CA LEU A 298 11.33 10.05 -14.56
C LEU A 298 12.44 10.10 -15.61
N GLU A 299 13.26 11.16 -15.56
CA GLU A 299 14.38 11.40 -16.46
C GLU A 299 15.50 10.35 -16.31
N GLU A 300 15.62 9.77 -15.11
CA GLU A 300 16.60 8.74 -14.77
C GLU A 300 16.03 7.32 -14.98
N ILE A 301 14.73 7.17 -15.28
CA ILE A 301 14.10 5.85 -15.52
C ILE A 301 14.65 5.20 -16.79
N GLN A 302 15.01 5.98 -17.81
CA GLN A 302 15.62 5.44 -19.04
C GLN A 302 17.01 4.85 -18.78
N SER A 303 17.79 5.44 -17.87
CA SER A 303 19.09 4.90 -17.43
C SER A 303 18.99 3.68 -16.52
N ILE A 304 17.81 3.35 -15.97
CA ILE A 304 17.61 2.13 -15.16
C ILE A 304 17.84 0.85 -15.97
N LYS A 305 17.63 0.89 -17.30
CA LYS A 305 17.86 -0.27 -18.17
C LYS A 305 19.31 -0.79 -18.10
N ASP A 306 20.27 0.09 -17.79
CA ASP A 306 21.69 -0.22 -17.71
C ASP A 306 22.18 -0.52 -16.28
N ILE A 307 21.34 -0.30 -15.25
CA ILE A 307 21.68 -0.54 -13.83
C ILE A 307 21.59 -2.04 -13.47
N ASP A 308 20.99 -2.88 -14.33
CA ASP A 308 20.63 -4.27 -14.03
C ASP A 308 21.62 -5.36 -14.51
N GLN A 309 22.91 -5.05 -14.71
CA GLN A 309 23.89 -6.09 -15.07
C GLN A 309 24.82 -6.58 -13.96
N GLU A 310 24.73 -6.07 -12.74
CA GLU A 310 25.44 -6.69 -11.61
C GLU A 310 24.44 -7.16 -10.56
N PRO A 311 24.48 -8.45 -10.15
CA PRO A 311 23.64 -8.93 -9.07
C PRO A 311 23.97 -8.10 -7.82
N ILE A 312 22.99 -7.30 -7.39
CA ILE A 312 23.05 -6.56 -6.12
C ILE A 312 23.15 -7.62 -5.03
N SER A 313 24.37 -7.81 -4.54
CA SER A 313 24.67 -8.78 -3.51
C SER A 313 24.04 -8.30 -2.21
N THR A 314 22.90 -8.89 -1.87
CA THR A 314 22.32 -8.87 -0.52
C THR A 314 23.12 -9.74 0.45
N VAL A 315 24.24 -10.32 -0.01
CA VAL A 315 25.13 -11.18 0.75
C VAL A 315 26.25 -10.33 1.32
N LEU A 316 26.46 -10.44 2.63
CA LEU A 316 27.57 -9.79 3.30
C LEU A 316 28.87 -10.47 2.88
N GLU A 317 29.51 -9.93 1.84
CA GLU A 317 30.73 -10.45 1.20
C GLU A 317 31.88 -9.43 1.20
N LYS A 318 33.09 -9.89 0.89
CA LYS A 318 34.28 -9.03 0.77
C LYS A 318 34.08 -8.06 -0.40
N GLY A 319 34.34 -6.78 -0.17
CA GLY A 319 34.10 -5.70 -1.13
C GLY A 319 32.76 -4.99 -0.96
N ALA A 320 31.84 -5.52 -0.15
CA ALA A 320 30.57 -4.84 0.12
C ALA A 320 30.76 -3.55 0.92
N TYR A 321 30.03 -2.50 0.55
CA TYR A 321 29.94 -1.27 1.32
C TYR A 321 28.95 -1.45 2.47
N VAL A 322 29.33 -1.01 3.66
CA VAL A 322 28.55 -1.14 4.88
C VAL A 322 28.53 0.14 5.70
N ARG A 323 27.43 0.40 6.41
CA ARG A 323 27.30 1.47 7.41
C ARG A 323 27.39 0.86 8.78
N ILE A 324 28.13 1.50 9.67
CA ILE A 324 28.20 1.09 11.08
C ILE A 324 26.96 1.61 11.81
N ILE A 325 26.24 0.72 12.50
CA ILE A 325 24.97 1.02 13.19
C ILE A 325 25.10 1.01 14.72
N ARG A 326 26.33 1.05 15.24
CA ARG A 326 26.61 1.14 16.68
C ARG A 326 27.77 2.10 16.98
N GLU A 327 27.73 2.70 18.16
CA GLU A 327 28.86 3.43 18.74
C GLU A 327 30.12 2.53 18.84
N PRO A 328 31.34 3.08 18.74
CA PRO A 328 31.67 4.51 18.66
C PRO A 328 31.72 5.08 17.24
N TYR A 329 31.43 4.27 16.22
CA TYR A 329 31.57 4.67 14.81
C TYR A 329 30.22 4.79 14.09
N PHE A 330 29.15 5.06 14.85
CA PHE A 330 27.79 5.10 14.33
C PHE A 330 27.67 6.04 13.12
N GLY A 331 27.05 5.55 12.04
CA GLY A 331 26.82 6.29 10.81
C GLY A 331 28.00 6.32 9.84
N LYS A 332 29.21 5.88 10.23
CA LYS A 332 30.37 5.82 9.32
C LYS A 332 30.20 4.74 8.26
N ILE A 333 30.79 5.00 7.09
CA ILE A 333 30.80 4.07 5.96
C ILE A 333 32.14 3.35 5.92
N ALA A 334 32.08 2.04 5.68
CA ALA A 334 33.25 1.20 5.53
C ALA A 334 33.08 0.24 4.34
N ILE A 335 34.19 -0.31 3.86
CA ILE A 335 34.20 -1.44 2.93
C ILE A 335 34.65 -2.70 3.68
N ILE A 336 33.98 -3.83 3.44
CA ILE A 336 34.39 -5.11 4.01
C ILE A 336 35.67 -5.57 3.31
N THR A 337 36.78 -5.66 4.05
CA THR A 337 38.06 -6.16 3.55
C THR A 337 38.21 -7.65 3.76
N ASP A 338 37.52 -8.23 4.74
CA ASP A 338 37.56 -9.67 5.02
C ASP A 338 36.40 -10.15 5.91
N LEU A 339 36.08 -11.43 5.85
CA LEU A 339 35.05 -12.06 6.68
C LEU A 339 35.67 -13.19 7.49
N ILE A 340 35.74 -13.00 8.81
CA ILE A 340 36.36 -13.96 9.70
C ILE A 340 35.31 -15.03 10.05
N GLU A 341 35.56 -16.27 9.63
CA GLU A 341 34.66 -17.40 9.86
C GLU A 341 34.67 -17.86 11.33
N GLU A 342 35.83 -17.74 11.99
CA GLU A 342 35.99 -18.12 13.39
C GLU A 342 35.38 -17.09 14.35
N PRO A 343 34.64 -17.51 15.40
CA PRO A 343 34.06 -16.59 16.37
C PRO A 343 35.14 -15.81 17.12
N TYR A 344 35.10 -14.49 17.04
CA TYR A 344 36.06 -13.60 17.70
C TYR A 344 35.54 -13.24 19.10
N SER A 345 36.42 -13.31 20.10
CA SER A 345 36.10 -12.87 21.47
C SER A 345 36.15 -11.34 21.54
N ILE A 346 35.01 -10.71 21.78
CA ILE A 346 34.94 -9.27 22.07
C ILE A 346 35.22 -9.00 23.57
N PRO A 347 35.50 -7.74 23.98
CA PRO A 347 35.83 -7.41 25.37
C PRO A 347 34.81 -7.84 26.42
N THR A 348 33.57 -8.15 26.03
CA THR A 348 32.52 -8.72 26.89
C THR A 348 32.58 -10.25 26.98
N GLU A 349 33.70 -10.87 26.57
CA GLU A 349 33.95 -12.32 26.51
C GLU A 349 32.96 -13.13 25.63
N SER A 350 32.08 -12.44 24.91
CA SER A 350 31.13 -13.05 23.99
C SER A 350 31.81 -13.42 22.67
N LYS A 351 31.50 -14.60 22.14
CA LYS A 351 31.98 -15.06 20.83
C LYS A 351 31.02 -14.61 19.75
N VAL A 352 31.45 -13.67 18.90
CA VAL A 352 30.60 -13.10 17.85
C VAL A 352 31.26 -13.23 16.48
N ARG A 353 30.43 -13.30 15.43
CA ARG A 353 30.91 -13.24 14.05
C ARG A 353 31.32 -11.81 13.74
N VAL A 354 32.52 -11.63 13.21
CA VAL A 354 33.09 -10.31 12.91
C VAL A 354 33.49 -10.20 11.44
N ALA A 355 33.58 -8.97 10.95
CA ALA A 355 34.14 -8.62 9.66
C ALA A 355 35.34 -7.69 9.87
N LYS A 356 36.35 -7.79 9.01
CA LYS A 356 37.33 -6.70 8.86
C LYS A 356 36.73 -5.67 7.94
N ILE A 357 36.70 -4.43 8.40
CA ILE A 357 36.16 -3.31 7.65
C ILE A 357 37.21 -2.20 7.57
N LYS A 358 37.20 -1.44 6.48
CA LYS A 358 38.03 -0.25 6.32
C LYS A 358 37.15 0.98 6.22
N LEU A 359 37.28 1.89 7.17
CA LEU A 359 36.54 3.16 7.19
C LEU A 359 36.93 4.00 5.96
N LEU A 360 35.95 4.53 5.23
CA LEU A 360 36.21 5.30 4.01
C LEU A 360 36.73 6.72 4.29
N ASP A 361 36.35 7.31 5.43
CA ASP A 361 36.71 8.67 5.82
C ASP A 361 38.14 8.76 6.37
N THR A 362 38.57 7.78 7.17
CA THR A 362 39.89 7.77 7.81
C THR A 362 40.87 6.78 7.17
N GLY A 363 40.38 5.80 6.41
CA GLY A 363 41.18 4.69 5.90
C GLY A 363 41.58 3.66 6.96
N GLU A 364 41.10 3.81 8.21
CA GLU A 364 41.40 2.94 9.35
C GLU A 364 40.77 1.54 9.16
N GLU A 365 41.54 0.49 9.45
CA GLU A 365 41.06 -0.89 9.43
C GLU A 365 40.64 -1.36 10.82
N LEU A 366 39.44 -1.90 10.93
CA LEU A 366 38.81 -2.32 12.18
C LEU A 366 38.26 -3.75 12.06
N ILE A 367 38.28 -4.50 13.17
CA ILE A 367 37.49 -5.72 13.33
C ILE A 367 36.19 -5.33 14.01
N TYR A 368 35.05 -5.58 13.36
CA TYR A 368 33.75 -5.13 13.84
C TYR A 368 32.69 -6.24 13.78
N PRO A 369 31.78 -6.34 14.77
CA PRO A 369 30.73 -7.37 14.75
C PRO A 369 29.82 -7.24 13.53
N ARG A 370 29.54 -8.37 12.86
CA ARG A 370 28.65 -8.41 11.67
C ARG A 370 27.23 -7.94 12.01
N ALA A 371 26.80 -8.09 13.26
CA ALA A 371 25.51 -7.61 13.75
C ALA A 371 25.43 -6.08 13.88
N ASN A 372 26.56 -5.37 13.82
CA ASN A 372 26.66 -3.93 14.01
C ASN A 372 26.99 -3.17 12.71
N ILE A 373 26.87 -3.84 11.57
CA ILE A 373 27.05 -3.26 10.23
C ILE A 373 25.83 -3.59 9.37
N GLU A 374 25.37 -2.63 8.58
CA GLU A 374 24.32 -2.82 7.57
C GLU A 374 24.92 -2.65 6.18
N ILE A 375 24.48 -3.41 5.19
CA ILE A 375 24.91 -3.21 3.80
C ILE A 375 24.30 -1.91 3.30
N ILE A 376 25.14 -1.04 2.73
CA ILE A 376 24.67 0.17 2.06
C ILE A 376 24.43 -0.21 0.60
N GLU A 377 23.17 -0.18 0.20
CA GLU A 377 22.82 -0.09 -1.21
C GLU A 377 23.01 1.37 -1.64
N GLU A 378 24.24 1.77 -2.01
CA GLU A 378 24.52 2.86 -2.95
C GLU A 378 26.01 3.20 -3.10
N LYS A 379 26.39 3.59 -4.32
CA LYS A 379 27.54 4.46 -4.63
C LYS A 379 27.07 5.92 -4.64
#